data_AF-A0A183GN34-F1
#
_entry.id   AF-A0A183GN34-F1
#
_cell.length_a   1.000
_cell.length_b   1.000
_cell.length_c   1.000
_cell.angle_alpha   90.00
_cell.angle_beta   90.00
_cell.angle_gamma   90.00
#
_symmetry.space_group_name_H-M   'P 1'
#
loop_
_entity.id
_entity.type
_entity.pdbx_description
1 polymer ?
#
loop_
_entity_poly.entity_id
_entity_poly.type
_entity_poly.pdbx_seq_one_letter_code
_entity_poly.pdbx_strand_id
1 'polypeptide(L)' 'MVEDKLRRLTTFFTSKSFDEIDMGFSLENDINVDRGYFLEMMAGALTYHFGIETEASALEGFSTLQDIADYIASHQ' A
#
# COMPACT_ATOMS: atom_id res chain seq x y z
N MET A 1 -8.70 -10.88 -2.93
CA MET A 1 -9.41 -9.62 -3.29
C MET A 1 -8.41 -8.45 -3.24
N VAL A 2 -8.79 -7.19 -3.54
CA VAL A 2 -7.85 -6.04 -3.48
C VAL A 2 -7.22 -5.94 -2.09
N GLU A 3 -8.04 -6.05 -1.05
CA GLU A 3 -7.63 -6.10 0.35
C GLU A 3 -6.53 -7.14 0.62
N ASP A 4 -6.76 -8.43 0.31
CA ASP A 4 -5.75 -9.48 0.60
C ASP A 4 -4.41 -9.19 -0.07
N LYS A 5 -4.43 -8.67 -1.31
CA LYS A 5 -3.21 -8.32 -2.04
C LYS A 5 -2.48 -7.18 -1.35
N LEU A 6 -3.18 -6.11 -0.96
CA LEU A 6 -2.58 -4.98 -0.26
C LEU A 6 -1.99 -5.43 1.08
N ARG A 7 -2.76 -6.13 1.91
CA ARG A 7 -2.30 -6.66 3.19
C ARG A 7 -1.07 -7.54 3.02
N ARG A 8 -1.05 -8.42 1.99
CA ARG A 8 0.11 -9.27 1.66
C ARG A 8 1.32 -8.44 1.26
N LEU A 9 1.17 -7.44 0.42
CA LEU A 9 2.26 -6.54 0.02
C LEU A 9 2.85 -5.82 1.23
N THR A 10 2.00 -5.35 2.15
CA THR A 10 2.44 -4.64 3.35
C THR A 10 3.30 -5.50 4.27
N THR A 11 3.08 -6.82 4.34
CA THR A 11 3.91 -7.73 5.15
C THR A 11 5.41 -7.69 4.79
N PHE A 12 5.77 -7.28 3.56
CA PHE A 12 7.18 -7.14 3.18
C PHE A 12 7.86 -5.91 3.78
N PHE A 13 7.09 -4.95 4.28
CA PHE A 13 7.57 -3.66 4.77
C PHE A 13 7.36 -3.47 6.27
N THR A 14 6.83 -4.46 6.98
CA THR A 14 6.54 -4.40 8.41
C THR A 14 6.97 -5.69 9.11
N SER A 15 7.04 -5.66 10.44
CA SER A 15 7.24 -6.85 11.28
C SER A 15 5.91 -7.51 11.66
N LYS A 16 4.77 -6.93 11.29
CA LYS A 16 3.45 -7.50 11.53
C LYS A 16 3.16 -8.65 10.57
N SER A 17 2.51 -9.68 11.08
CA SER A 17 1.98 -10.78 10.30
C SER A 17 0.73 -10.37 9.51
N PHE A 18 0.33 -11.16 8.52
CA PHE A 18 -0.84 -10.88 7.68
C PHE A 18 -2.13 -10.69 8.50
N ASP A 19 -2.28 -11.42 9.61
CA ASP A 19 -3.47 -11.36 10.47
C ASP A 19 -3.52 -10.10 11.35
N GLU A 20 -2.39 -9.40 11.51
CA GLU A 20 -2.25 -8.15 12.27
C GLU A 20 -2.36 -6.90 11.39
N ILE A 21 -2.52 -7.08 10.08
CA ILE A 21 -2.66 -6.01 9.10
C ILE A 21 -4.12 -5.99 8.65
N ASP A 22 -4.82 -4.89 8.87
CA ASP A 22 -6.16 -4.62 8.34
C ASP A 22 -6.15 -3.36 7.45
N MET A 23 -7.29 -2.97 6.91
CA MET A 23 -7.37 -1.81 6.02
C MET A 23 -7.10 -0.46 6.72
N GLY A 24 -7.20 -0.40 8.05
CA GLY A 24 -6.85 0.76 8.86
C GLY A 24 -5.36 0.84 9.22
N PHE A 25 -4.55 -0.14 8.78
CA PHE A 25 -3.12 -0.20 9.06
C PHE A 25 -2.41 1.08 8.61
N SER A 26 -1.58 1.65 9.52
CA SER A 26 -0.92 2.93 9.27
C SER A 26 0.30 2.77 8.38
N LEU A 27 0.31 3.49 7.25
CA LEU A 27 1.46 3.53 6.33
C LEU A 27 2.62 4.39 6.84
N GLU A 28 2.42 5.12 7.94
CA GLU A 28 3.41 6.01 8.53
C GLU A 28 4.08 5.40 9.76
N ASN A 29 3.28 4.79 10.65
CA ASN A 29 3.76 4.36 11.96
C ASN A 29 4.19 2.89 11.99
N ASP A 30 3.63 2.06 11.11
CA ASP A 30 3.81 0.61 11.16
C ASP A 30 4.73 0.07 10.05
N ILE A 31 5.32 0.96 9.25
CA ILE A 31 6.27 0.64 8.18
C ILE A 31 7.71 0.72 8.72
N ASN A 32 8.49 -0.33 8.49
CA ASN A 32 9.86 -0.50 9.00
C ASN A 32 10.94 -0.12 7.98
N VAL A 33 10.56 0.48 6.86
CA VAL A 33 11.46 0.98 5.81
C VAL A 33 11.28 2.48 5.64
N ASP A 34 12.21 3.11 4.91
CA ASP A 34 12.05 4.51 4.52
C ASP A 34 10.72 4.75 3.78
N ARG A 35 10.04 5.86 4.08
CA ARG A 35 8.73 6.16 3.50
C ARG A 35 8.81 6.39 1.99
N GLY A 36 9.85 7.05 1.48
CA GLY A 36 10.04 7.23 0.04
C GLY A 36 10.18 5.89 -0.66
N TYR A 37 11.05 5.02 -0.13
CA TYR A 37 11.21 3.66 -0.66
C TYR A 37 9.92 2.84 -0.64
N PHE A 38 9.15 2.91 0.46
CA PHE A 38 7.84 2.25 0.54
C PHE A 38 6.89 2.73 -0.57
N LEU A 39 6.78 4.05 -0.77
CA LEU A 39 5.87 4.62 -1.78
C LEU A 39 6.30 4.26 -3.20
N GLU A 40 7.60 4.27 -3.50
CA GLU A 40 8.14 3.80 -4.79
C GLU A 40 7.77 2.34 -5.06
N MET A 41 7.98 1.46 -4.07
CA MET A 41 7.66 0.05 -4.19
C MET A 41 6.15 -0.19 -4.32
N MET A 42 5.33 0.57 -3.60
CA MET A 42 3.88 0.50 -3.70
C MET A 42 3.38 0.96 -5.06
N ALA A 43 3.90 2.07 -5.61
CA ALA A 43 3.54 2.53 -6.95
C ALA A 43 3.82 1.46 -8.02
N GLY A 44 5.00 0.82 -7.95
CA GLY A 44 5.35 -0.31 -8.81
C GLY A 44 4.42 -1.52 -8.63
N ALA A 45 4.05 -1.84 -7.39
CA ALA A 45 3.12 -2.92 -7.08
C ALA A 45 1.70 -2.63 -7.60
N LEU A 46 1.24 -1.37 -7.54
CA LEU A 46 -0.05 -0.94 -8.09
C LEU A 46 -0.10 -1.13 -9.61
N THR A 47 0.98 -0.76 -10.30
CA THR A 47 1.13 -0.99 -11.73
C THR A 47 1.11 -2.49 -12.04
N TYR A 48 1.93 -3.29 -11.36
CA TYR A 48 2.08 -4.71 -11.67
C TYR A 48 0.86 -5.58 -11.31
N HIS A 49 0.22 -5.32 -10.17
CA HIS A 49 -0.85 -6.19 -9.66
C HIS A 49 -2.26 -5.71 -10.01
N PHE A 50 -2.42 -4.43 -10.34
CA PHE A 50 -3.72 -3.79 -10.56
C PHE A 50 -3.80 -3.02 -11.89
N GLY A 51 -2.70 -2.87 -12.62
CA GLY A 51 -2.68 -2.19 -13.93
C GLY A 51 -2.82 -0.68 -13.84
N ILE A 52 -2.57 -0.10 -12.66
CA ILE A 52 -2.70 1.34 -12.43
C ILE A 52 -1.31 1.97 -12.50
N GLU A 53 -1.06 2.68 -13.60
CA GLU A 53 0.14 3.51 -13.74
C GLU A 53 0.05 4.71 -12.79
N THR A 54 0.93 4.75 -11.80
CA THR A 54 0.96 5.79 -10.78
C THR A 54 2.39 6.02 -10.30
N GLU A 55 2.61 7.17 -9.67
CA GLU A 55 3.90 7.60 -9.16
C GLU A 55 3.86 7.67 -7.63
N ALA A 56 5.02 7.53 -6.98
CA ALA A 56 5.13 7.60 -5.52
C ALA A 56 4.52 8.89 -4.94
N SER A 57 4.66 10.01 -5.66
CA SER A 57 4.11 11.32 -5.28
C SER A 57 2.57 11.34 -5.19
N ALA A 58 1.88 10.51 -5.97
CA ALA A 58 0.42 10.37 -5.88
C ALA A 58 -0.03 9.68 -4.58
N LEU A 59 0.88 8.91 -3.96
CA LEU A 59 0.62 8.14 -2.75
C LEU A 59 1.08 8.86 -1.47
N GLU A 60 1.78 10.00 -1.56
CA GLU A 60 2.35 10.72 -0.41
C GLU A 60 1.30 11.08 0.64
N GLY A 61 0.09 11.42 0.18
CA GLY A 61 -1.04 11.80 1.03
C GLY A 61 -1.80 10.63 1.66
N PHE A 62 -1.38 9.38 1.42
CA PHE A 62 -2.09 8.21 1.94
C PHE A 62 -1.55 7.81 3.31
N SER A 63 -2.46 7.61 4.25
CA SER A 63 -2.14 7.29 5.65
C SER A 63 -2.48 5.84 6.00
N THR A 64 -3.39 5.21 5.25
CA THR A 64 -3.90 3.85 5.51
C THR A 64 -3.93 2.98 4.26
N LEU A 65 -4.03 1.65 4.45
CA LEU A 65 -4.29 0.74 3.33
C LEU A 65 -5.64 1.00 2.65
N GLN A 66 -6.63 1.54 3.38
CA GLN A 66 -7.91 1.93 2.82
C GLN A 66 -7.75 3.02 1.77
N ASP A 67 -6.89 4.02 1.99
CA ASP A 67 -6.64 5.09 1.01
C ASP A 67 -6.11 4.52 -0.32
N ILE A 68 -5.24 3.51 -0.24
CA ILE A 68 -4.74 2.81 -1.43
C ILE A 68 -5.86 2.01 -2.12
N ALA A 69 -6.72 1.33 -1.35
CA ALA A 69 -7.83 0.58 -1.92
C ALA A 69 -8.85 1.50 -2.62
N ASP A 70 -9.16 2.65 -2.03
CA ASP A 70 -10.04 3.66 -2.62
C ASP A 70 -9.43 4.26 -3.88
N TYR A 71 -8.12 4.51 -3.87
CA TYR A 71 -7.37 4.93 -5.05
C TYR A 71 -7.50 3.89 -6.17
N ILE A 72 -7.30 2.60 -5.88
CA ILE A 72 -7.48 1.52 -6.86
C ILE A 72 -8.92 1.52 -7.41
N ALA A 73 -9.92 1.60 -6.54
CA ALA A 73 -11.32 1.58 -6.95
C ALA A 73 -11.70 2.76 -7.84
N SER A 74 -11.10 3.93 -7.65
CA SER A 74 -11.35 5.11 -8.49
C SER A 74 -10.72 5.04 -9.90
N HIS A 75 -9.83 4.07 -10.15
CA HIS A 75 -9.13 3.86 -11.42
C HIS A 75 -9.61 2.59 -12.17
N GLN A 76 -10.72 2.00 -11.74
CA GLN A 76 -11.36 0.82 -12.36
C GLN A 76 -12.64 1.16 -13.13
#